data_AF-A0A143HCN5-F1
#
_entry.id   AF-A0A143HCN5-F1
#
_cell.length_a   1.000
_cell.length_b   1.000
_cell.length_c   1.000
_cell.angle_alpha   90.00
_cell.angle_beta   90.00
_cell.angle_gamma   90.00
#
_symmetry.space_group_name_H-M   'P 1'
#
loop_
_entity.id
_entity.type
_entity.pdbx_description
1 polymer ?
#
loop_
_entity_poly.entity_id
_entity_poly.type
_entity_poly.pdbx_seq_one_letter_code
_entity_poly.pdbx_strand_id
1 'polypeptide(L)'
;MDIEKVKLMYERISEDTNLISIVGCIFWALILLVTIYEFIKNKKSGSAVLGYSLSILIMFSILGALIFSIVQSKDSITEQEWKTDYLQPYVKTKPVNKIEIDDIQQVLDKPKNLTNSVFLTNKDSKYYFKITYKNKKSIFISANVKNSKSNQNYITYKKINTKISKKYNQNTYFDPVIYVQKGFIPVYD
;
A
#
# COMPACT_ATOMS: atom_id res chain seq x y z
N MET A 1 0.46 -18.91 -6.24
CA MET A 1 0.62 -18.06 -5.04
C MET A 1 -0.77 -17.59 -4.66
N ASP A 2 -1.31 -18.14 -3.57
CA ASP A 2 -2.73 -18.04 -3.23
C ASP A 2 -3.13 -16.63 -2.80
N ILE A 3 -4.08 -16.07 -3.53
CA ILE A 3 -4.75 -14.80 -3.22
C ILE A 3 -5.45 -14.88 -1.85
N GLU A 4 -5.86 -16.08 -1.44
CA GLU A 4 -6.36 -16.40 -0.10
C GLU A 4 -5.36 -16.05 0.99
N LYS A 5 -4.06 -16.33 0.80
CA LYS A 5 -3.03 -15.97 1.79
C LYS A 5 -2.91 -14.47 1.99
N VAL A 6 -3.13 -13.66 0.95
CA VAL A 6 -3.03 -12.19 1.03
C VAL A 6 -4.24 -11.60 1.74
N LYS A 7 -5.45 -12.11 1.45
CA LYS A 7 -6.68 -11.69 2.14
C LYS A 7 -6.66 -12.14 3.60
N LEU A 8 -6.27 -13.39 3.85
CA LEU A 8 -6.10 -13.95 5.20
C LEU A 8 -5.05 -13.21 6.02
N MET A 9 -4.00 -12.66 5.42
CA MET A 9 -2.99 -11.89 6.15
C MET A 9 -3.51 -10.50 6.52
N TYR A 10 -4.27 -9.83 5.64
CA TYR A 10 -4.90 -8.54 5.97
C TYR A 10 -6.01 -8.70 7.01
N GLU A 11 -6.82 -9.76 6.89
CA GLU A 11 -7.83 -10.13 7.88
C GLU A 11 -7.16 -10.51 9.21
N ARG A 12 -6.12 -11.36 9.21
CA ARG A 12 -5.33 -11.70 10.42
C ARG A 12 -4.69 -10.50 11.09
N ILE A 13 -4.05 -9.61 10.34
CA ILE A 13 -3.41 -8.42 10.93
C ILE A 13 -4.47 -7.55 11.63
N SER A 14 -5.65 -7.39 11.01
CA SER A 14 -6.76 -6.63 11.62
C SER A 14 -7.43 -7.36 12.79
N GLU A 15 -7.53 -8.69 12.73
CA GLU A 15 -8.09 -9.51 13.80
C GLU A 15 -7.14 -9.57 14.98
N ASP A 16 -5.84 -9.80 14.78
CA ASP A 16 -4.81 -9.88 15.82
C ASP A 16 -4.64 -8.54 16.55
N THR A 17 -4.64 -7.40 15.86
CA THR A 17 -4.59 -6.08 16.53
C THR A 17 -5.85 -5.79 17.34
N ASN A 18 -7.03 -6.20 16.86
CA ASN A 18 -8.27 -6.10 17.62
C ASN A 18 -8.28 -7.05 18.82
N LEU A 19 -7.79 -8.28 18.67
CA LEU A 19 -7.73 -9.29 19.74
C LEU A 19 -6.78 -8.86 20.85
N ILE A 20 -5.60 -8.35 20.50
CA ILE A 20 -4.63 -7.80 21.46
C ILE A 20 -5.23 -6.61 22.21
N SER A 21 -5.96 -5.73 21.52
CA SER A 21 -6.63 -4.58 22.13
C SER A 21 -7.76 -5.01 23.08
N ILE A 22 -8.57 -6.00 22.67
CA ILE A 22 -9.65 -6.56 23.49
C ILE A 22 -9.10 -7.25 24.74
N VAL A 23 -8.06 -8.08 24.60
CA VAL A 23 -7.38 -8.75 25.71
C VAL A 23 -6.79 -7.70 26.66
N GLY A 24 -6.17 -6.65 26.12
CA GLY A 24 -5.70 -5.51 26.90
C GLY A 24 -6.81 -4.83 27.69
N CYS A 25 -7.97 -4.57 27.09
CA CYS A 25 -9.13 -4.00 27.76
C CYS A 25 -9.67 -4.89 28.89
N ILE A 26 -9.71 -6.22 28.69
CA ILE A 26 -10.15 -7.18 29.72
C ILE A 26 -9.19 -7.16 30.91
N PHE A 27 -7.88 -7.17 30.66
CA PHE A 27 -6.88 -7.05 31.73
C PHE A 27 -7.01 -5.73 32.50
N TRP A 28 -7.22 -4.61 31.80
CA TRP A 28 -7.47 -3.31 32.45
C TRP A 28 -8.72 -3.31 33.31
N ALA A 29 -9.81 -3.92 32.84
CA ALA A 29 -11.05 -4.05 33.62
C ALA A 29 -10.85 -4.88 34.90
N LEU A 30 -10.10 -5.98 34.82
CA LEU A 30 -9.78 -6.82 35.98
C LEU A 30 -8.90 -6.09 37.00
N ILE A 31 -7.89 -5.35 36.55
CA ILE A 31 -7.04 -4.53 37.43
C ILE A 31 -7.87 -3.46 38.15
N LEU A 32 -8.78 -2.80 37.43
CA LEU A 32 -9.67 -1.79 38.00
C LEU A 32 -10.59 -2.40 39.07
N LEU A 33 -11.16 -3.58 38.81
CA LEU A 33 -11.99 -4.29 39.78
C LEU A 33 -11.21 -4.70 41.04
N VAL A 34 -10.00 -5.24 40.90
CA VAL A 34 -9.15 -5.63 42.04
C VAL A 34 -8.76 -4.39 42.85
N THR A 35 -8.43 -3.28 42.19
CA THR A 35 -8.10 -2.00 42.84
C THR A 35 -9.27 -1.45 43.64
N ILE A 36 -10.48 -1.48 43.07
CA ILE A 36 -11.72 -1.07 43.76
C ILE A 36 -12.01 -1.98 44.95
N TYR A 37 -11.88 -3.30 44.78
CA TYR A 37 -12.11 -4.26 45.86
C TYR A 37 -11.16 -4.07 47.04
N GLU A 38 -9.86 -3.89 46.77
CA GLU A 38 -8.86 -3.60 47.80
C GLU A 38 -9.11 -2.24 48.48
N PHE A 39 -9.52 -1.22 47.72
CA PHE A 39 -9.88 0.09 48.27
C PHE A 39 -11.08 0.03 49.22
N ILE A 40 -12.10 -0.80 48.91
CA ILE A 40 -13.29 -0.98 49.75
C ILE A 40 -12.96 -1.82 50.99
N LYS A 41 -12.16 -2.89 50.84
CA LYS A 41 -11.86 -3.86 51.91
C LYS A 41 -10.83 -3.34 52.91
N ASN A 42 -9.75 -2.74 52.43
CA ASN A 42 -8.70 -2.19 53.26
C ASN A 42 -8.96 -0.69 53.48
N LYS A 43 -9.66 -0.34 54.57
CA LYS A 43 -9.76 1.03 55.11
C LYS A 43 -8.41 1.57 55.63
N LYS A 44 -7.28 1.15 55.04
CA LYS A 44 -5.96 1.67 55.37
C LYS A 44 -5.79 3.05 54.71
N SER A 45 -5.07 3.93 55.41
CA SER A 45 -4.70 5.29 54.96
C SER A 45 -4.56 5.35 53.44
N GLY A 46 -5.42 6.13 52.79
CA GLY A 46 -5.53 6.18 51.32
C GLY A 46 -4.20 6.40 50.60
N SER A 47 -3.21 7.00 51.28
CA SER A 47 -1.84 7.20 50.76
C SER A 47 -1.09 5.90 50.39
N ALA A 48 -1.23 4.82 51.17
CA ALA A 48 -0.50 3.58 50.88
C ALA A 48 -1.13 2.81 49.71
N VAL A 49 -2.46 2.73 49.68
CA VAL A 49 -3.22 2.09 48.59
C VAL A 49 -3.02 2.84 47.28
N LEU A 50 -3.00 4.19 47.32
CA LEU A 50 -2.68 5.03 46.15
C LEU A 50 -1.24 4.84 45.67
N GLY A 51 -0.27 4.66 46.58
CA GLY A 51 1.13 4.42 46.20
C GLY A 51 1.32 3.08 45.46
N TYR A 52 0.71 2.01 45.97
CA TYR A 52 0.78 0.69 45.31
C TYR A 52 0.00 0.65 44.00
N SER A 53 -1.19 1.25 43.93
CA SER A 53 -1.98 1.29 42.69
C SER A 53 -1.30 2.14 41.62
N LEU A 54 -0.68 3.26 41.98
CA LEU A 54 0.07 4.10 41.04
C LEU A 54 1.34 3.38 40.54
N SER A 55 2.07 2.69 41.41
CA SER A 55 3.23 1.89 41.02
C SER A 55 2.88 0.77 40.04
N ILE A 56 1.78 0.06 40.29
CA ILE A 56 1.26 -0.99 39.41
C ILE A 56 0.83 -0.37 38.07
N LEU A 57 0.10 0.74 38.09
CA LEU A 57 -0.36 1.43 36.89
C LEU A 57 0.81 1.90 36.00
N ILE A 58 1.89 2.42 36.61
CA ILE A 58 3.11 2.82 35.90
C ILE A 58 3.80 1.61 35.27
N MET A 59 3.97 0.52 36.03
CA MET A 59 4.63 -0.70 35.53
C MET A 59 3.86 -1.31 34.35
N PHE A 60 2.52 -1.38 34.44
CA PHE A 60 1.68 -1.88 33.36
C PHE A 60 1.60 -0.92 32.16
N SER A 61 1.66 0.39 32.37
CA SER A 61 1.75 1.36 31.28
C SER A 61 3.04 1.22 30.49
N ILE A 62 4.17 0.96 31.18
CA ILE A 62 5.47 0.68 30.55
C ILE A 62 5.40 -0.63 29.76
N LEU A 63 4.86 -1.70 30.36
CA LEU A 63 4.65 -2.99 29.67
C LEU A 63 3.75 -2.85 28.44
N GLY A 64 2.64 -2.11 28.54
CA GLY A 64 1.73 -1.82 27.44
C GLY A 64 2.43 -1.05 26.31
N ALA A 65 3.22 -0.03 26.65
CA ALA A 65 4.01 0.72 25.67
C ALA A 65 5.07 -0.14 24.98
N LEU A 66 5.74 -1.02 25.71
CA LEU A 66 6.72 -1.96 25.15
C LEU A 66 6.05 -2.98 24.22
N ILE A 67 4.91 -3.56 24.61
CA ILE A 67 4.16 -4.50 23.78
C ILE A 67 3.68 -3.80 22.50
N PHE A 68 3.12 -2.60 22.62
CA PHE A 68 2.68 -1.81 21.47
C PHE A 68 3.84 -1.50 20.51
N SER A 69 5.03 -1.21 21.04
CA SER A 69 6.23 -0.96 20.24
C SER A 69 6.74 -2.22 19.52
N ILE A 70 6.63 -3.40 20.14
CA ILE A 70 6.99 -4.69 19.54
C ILE A 70 5.97 -5.13 18.47
N VAL A 71 4.68 -4.84 18.67
CA VAL A 71 3.64 -5.12 17.68
C VAL A 71 3.80 -4.21 16.47
N GLN A 72 4.02 -2.91 16.67
CA GLN A 72 4.29 -1.98 15.58
C GLN A 72 5.54 -2.34 14.77
N SER A 73 6.60 -2.85 15.42
CA SER A 73 7.83 -3.24 14.72
C SER A 73 7.71 -4.54 13.94
N LYS A 74 6.78 -5.43 14.32
CA LYS A 74 6.44 -6.64 13.55
C LYS A 74 5.45 -6.38 12.40
N ASP A 75 4.59 -5.37 12.52
CA ASP A 75 3.61 -4.99 11.49
C ASP A 75 4.14 -3.97 10.47
N SER A 76 5.33 -3.40 10.67
CA SER A 76 5.91 -2.44 9.74
C SER A 76 6.59 -3.13 8.55
N ILE A 77 5.81 -3.77 7.68
CA ILE A 77 6.29 -4.12 6.34
C ILE A 77 6.64 -2.80 5.63
N THR A 78 7.87 -2.67 5.15
CA THR A 78 8.29 -1.46 4.43
C THR A 78 7.52 -1.33 3.10
N GLU A 79 7.34 -0.11 2.56
CA GLU A 79 6.67 0.06 1.25
C GLU A 79 7.38 -0.77 0.16
N GLN A 80 8.70 -0.94 0.27
CA GLN A 80 9.51 -1.69 -0.68
C GLN A 80 9.25 -3.21 -0.60
N GLU A 81 9.19 -3.77 0.61
CA GLU A 81 8.83 -5.18 0.82
C GLU A 81 7.38 -5.42 0.38
N TRP A 82 6.44 -4.56 0.81
CA TRP A 82 5.05 -4.65 0.39
C TRP A 82 4.91 -4.62 -1.15
N LYS A 83 5.66 -3.74 -1.81
CA LYS A 83 5.63 -3.62 -3.28
C LYS A 83 6.15 -4.89 -3.95
N THR A 84 7.23 -5.47 -3.44
CA THR A 84 7.92 -6.62 -4.04
C THR A 84 7.15 -7.91 -3.79
N ASP A 85 6.70 -8.13 -2.56
CA ASP A 85 6.14 -9.40 -2.14
C ASP A 85 4.63 -9.50 -2.38
N TYR A 86 3.93 -8.36 -2.50
CA TYR A 86 2.47 -8.34 -2.62
C TYR A 86 2.01 -7.62 -3.88
N LEU A 87 2.37 -6.34 -4.06
CA LEU A 87 1.82 -5.56 -5.18
C LEU A 87 2.26 -6.11 -6.54
N GLN A 88 3.54 -6.44 -6.69
CA GLN A 88 4.07 -6.95 -7.96
C GLN A 88 3.44 -8.30 -8.36
N PRO A 89 3.37 -9.32 -7.49
CA PRO A 89 2.65 -10.56 -7.79
C PRO A 89 1.17 -10.34 -8.07
N TYR A 90 0.51 -9.48 -7.30
CA TYR A 90 -0.91 -9.19 -7.50
C TYR A 90 -1.18 -8.53 -8.85
N VAL A 91 -0.36 -7.57 -9.26
CA VAL A 91 -0.48 -6.94 -10.58
C VAL A 91 -0.11 -7.93 -11.68
N LYS A 92 0.83 -8.86 -11.45
CA LYS A 92 1.15 -9.91 -12.43
C LYS A 92 -0.06 -10.76 -12.80
N THR A 93 -0.96 -11.06 -11.87
CA THR A 93 -2.18 -11.85 -12.13
C THR A 93 -3.28 -11.07 -12.86
N LYS A 94 -3.19 -9.75 -12.95
CA LYS A 94 -4.20 -8.94 -13.65
C LYS A 94 -4.10 -9.06 -15.16
N PRO A 95 -5.24 -9.04 -15.87
CA PRO A 95 -5.25 -9.05 -17.32
C PRO A 95 -4.55 -7.80 -17.87
N VAL A 96 -3.85 -7.99 -18.98
CA VAL A 96 -3.23 -6.91 -19.73
C VAL A 96 -4.30 -6.27 -20.61
N ASN A 97 -4.58 -4.99 -20.36
CA ASN A 97 -5.45 -4.21 -21.22
C ASN A 97 -4.65 -3.70 -22.42
N LYS A 98 -5.26 -3.73 -23.60
CA LYS A 98 -4.70 -3.17 -24.83
C LYS A 98 -5.63 -2.07 -25.34
N ILE A 99 -5.07 -0.90 -25.62
CA ILE A 99 -5.81 0.21 -26.22
C ILE A 99 -5.03 0.73 -27.43
N GLU A 100 -5.73 0.89 -28.55
CA GLU A 100 -5.18 1.49 -29.77
C GLU A 100 -4.96 2.99 -29.58
N ILE A 101 -3.85 3.48 -30.13
CA ILE A 101 -3.47 4.89 -30.09
C ILE A 101 -3.40 5.39 -31.53
N ASP A 102 -3.98 6.56 -31.78
CA ASP A 102 -3.95 7.18 -33.11
C ASP A 102 -2.65 7.98 -33.29
N ASP A 103 -2.25 8.73 -32.28
CA ASP A 103 -1.07 9.59 -32.31
C ASP A 103 -0.23 9.48 -31.02
N ILE A 104 1.09 9.44 -31.20
CA ILE A 104 2.09 9.32 -30.15
C ILE A 104 3.15 10.39 -30.36
N GLN A 105 3.29 11.27 -29.39
CA GLN A 105 4.35 12.27 -29.35
C GLN A 105 5.19 12.07 -28.09
N GLN A 106 6.49 11.83 -28.27
CA GLN A 106 7.43 11.81 -27.14
C GLN A 106 7.66 13.24 -26.64
N VAL A 107 7.69 13.40 -25.32
CA VAL A 107 7.98 14.67 -24.64
C VAL A 107 9.26 14.48 -23.84
N LEU A 108 10.19 15.41 -23.97
CA LEU A 108 11.49 15.35 -23.29
C LEU A 108 11.35 15.68 -21.80
N ASP A 109 10.57 16.71 -21.49
CA ASP A 109 10.34 17.16 -20.13
C ASP A 109 9.14 16.50 -19.49
N LYS A 110 9.20 16.35 -18.15
CA LYS A 110 8.06 15.84 -17.38
C LYS A 110 6.89 16.83 -17.46
N PRO A 111 5.74 16.43 -18.03
CA PRO A 111 4.59 17.31 -18.15
C PRO A 111 3.94 17.56 -16.78
N LYS A 112 3.36 18.76 -16.60
CA LYS A 112 2.66 19.14 -15.35
C LYS A 112 1.48 18.22 -15.03
N ASN A 113 0.72 17.81 -16.05
CA ASN A 113 -0.47 16.98 -15.92
C ASN A 113 -0.18 15.53 -16.34
N LEU A 114 0.74 14.87 -15.64
CA LEU A 114 1.12 13.48 -15.91
C LEU A 114 0.11 12.50 -15.30
N THR A 115 -0.40 11.59 -16.12
CA THR A 115 -1.24 10.47 -15.66
C THR A 115 -0.40 9.51 -14.84
N ASN A 116 -0.94 9.11 -13.68
CA ASN A 116 -0.21 8.27 -12.74
C ASN A 116 0.16 6.92 -13.37
N SER A 117 1.46 6.61 -13.35
CA SER A 117 2.03 5.42 -13.97
C SER A 117 3.04 4.79 -13.01
N VAL A 118 2.89 3.49 -12.77
CA VAL A 118 3.70 2.75 -11.78
C VAL A 118 4.41 1.60 -12.48
N PHE A 119 5.73 1.55 -12.33
CA PHE A 119 6.58 0.49 -12.83
C PHE A 119 6.96 -0.44 -11.67
N LEU A 120 6.59 -1.71 -11.80
CA LEU A 120 6.83 -2.76 -10.80
C LEU A 120 8.00 -3.65 -11.21
N THR A 121 8.27 -3.76 -12.51
CA THR A 121 9.26 -4.73 -13.04
C THR A 121 10.57 -4.11 -13.52
N ASN A 122 10.56 -2.88 -14.05
CA ASN A 122 11.75 -2.19 -14.55
C ASN A 122 12.01 -0.91 -13.76
N LYS A 123 13.28 -0.71 -13.33
CA LYS A 123 13.72 0.51 -12.65
C LYS A 123 13.95 1.67 -13.62
N ASP A 124 14.37 1.38 -14.85
CA ASP A 124 14.95 2.37 -15.74
C ASP A 124 14.24 2.41 -17.10
N SER A 125 14.23 3.61 -17.69
CA SER A 125 13.54 4.07 -18.91
C SER A 125 12.10 4.59 -18.72
N LYS A 126 11.99 5.80 -18.13
CA LYS A 126 10.74 6.57 -18.09
C LYS A 126 10.75 7.63 -19.19
N TYR A 127 10.28 7.28 -20.38
CA TYR A 127 9.97 8.30 -21.39
C TYR A 127 8.56 8.84 -21.15
N TYR A 128 8.38 10.14 -21.39
CA TYR A 128 7.07 10.76 -21.33
C TYR A 128 6.47 10.82 -22.72
N PHE A 129 5.20 10.45 -22.83
CA PHE A 129 4.46 10.51 -24.08
C PHE A 129 3.16 11.26 -23.89
N LYS A 130 2.83 12.06 -24.89
CA LYS A 130 1.46 12.49 -25.15
C LYS A 130 0.86 11.48 -26.10
N ILE A 131 -0.17 10.77 -25.64
CA ILE A 131 -0.91 9.80 -26.45
C ILE A 131 -2.31 10.33 -26.71
N THR A 132 -2.79 10.19 -27.94
CA THR A 132 -4.15 10.59 -28.33
C THR A 132 -4.95 9.36 -28.73
N TYR A 133 -6.06 9.13 -28.01
CA TYR A 133 -6.98 8.04 -28.31
C TYR A 133 -8.00 8.43 -29.38
N LYS A 134 -8.63 7.43 -30.02
CA LYS A 134 -9.71 7.58 -31.02
C LYS A 134 -10.82 8.58 -30.67
N ASN A 135 -11.08 8.82 -29.39
CA ASN A 135 -12.06 9.79 -28.91
C ASN A 135 -11.47 11.20 -28.65
N LYS A 136 -10.34 11.56 -29.30
CA LYS A 136 -9.63 12.86 -29.23
C LYS A 136 -9.19 13.33 -27.85
N LYS A 137 -9.24 12.48 -26.83
CA LYS A 137 -8.65 12.79 -25.51
C LYS A 137 -7.16 12.47 -25.56
N SER A 138 -6.33 13.50 -25.44
CA SER A 138 -4.89 13.32 -25.24
C SER A 138 -4.58 13.21 -23.75
N ILE A 139 -3.74 12.26 -23.38
CA ILE A 139 -3.19 12.16 -22.03
C ILE A 139 -1.68 12.13 -22.07
N PHE A 140 -1.04 12.69 -21.05
CA PHE A 140 0.38 12.49 -20.81
C PHE A 140 0.57 11.26 -19.94
N ILE A 141 1.44 10.36 -20.34
CA ILE A 141 1.74 9.11 -19.62
C ILE A 141 3.25 8.85 -19.64
N SER A 142 3.78 8.21 -18.61
CA SER A 142 5.12 7.63 -18.67
C SER A 142 5.00 6.15 -19.01
N ALA A 143 5.78 5.68 -19.97
CA ALA A 143 5.71 4.30 -20.45
C ALA A 143 7.06 3.84 -21.00
N ASN A 144 7.24 2.51 -21.01
CA ASN A 144 8.31 1.89 -21.78
C ASN A 144 7.91 1.81 -23.26
N VAL A 145 8.88 1.87 -24.16
CA VAL A 145 8.63 1.72 -25.60
C VAL A 145 9.08 0.35 -26.07
N LYS A 146 8.30 -0.26 -26.95
CA LYS A 146 8.68 -1.45 -27.70
C LYS A 146 8.25 -1.33 -29.15
N ASN A 147 8.96 -2.01 -30.04
CA ASN A 147 8.52 -2.15 -31.42
C ASN A 147 7.30 -3.07 -31.50
N SER A 148 6.24 -2.57 -32.12
CA SER A 148 5.04 -3.32 -32.46
C SER A 148 5.36 -4.34 -33.55
N LYS A 149 4.80 -5.54 -33.43
CA LYS A 149 4.77 -6.53 -34.52
C LYS A 149 3.68 -6.21 -35.56
N SER A 150 2.81 -5.25 -35.27
CA SER A 150 1.68 -4.84 -36.10
C SER A 150 1.93 -3.43 -36.66
N ASN A 151 1.28 -3.11 -37.78
CA ASN A 151 1.24 -1.76 -38.36
C ASN A 151 0.29 -0.83 -37.59
N GLN A 152 0.12 -1.00 -36.29
CA GLN A 152 -0.72 -0.16 -35.45
C GLN A 152 -0.03 0.13 -34.12
N ASN A 153 -0.17 1.38 -33.70
CA ASN A 153 0.29 1.88 -32.42
C ASN A 153 -0.72 1.51 -31.32
N TYR A 154 -0.24 0.97 -30.21
CA TYR A 154 -1.11 0.66 -29.07
C TYR A 154 -0.35 0.71 -27.76
N ILE A 155 -1.07 0.92 -26.68
CA ILE A 155 -0.54 0.81 -25.32
C ILE A 155 -1.09 -0.44 -24.65
N THR A 156 -0.22 -1.13 -23.93
CA THR A 156 -0.62 -2.16 -22.99
C THR A 156 -0.36 -1.70 -21.57
N TYR A 157 -1.27 -2.02 -20.66
CA TYR A 157 -1.11 -1.71 -19.25
C TYR A 157 -1.96 -2.64 -18.40
N LYS A 158 -1.67 -2.69 -17.11
CA LYS A 158 -2.51 -3.38 -16.12
C LYS A 158 -3.23 -2.37 -15.25
N LYS A 159 -4.44 -2.72 -14.80
CA LYS A 159 -5.26 -1.91 -13.89
C LYS A 159 -5.64 -2.70 -12.65
N ILE A 160 -5.75 -1.98 -11.55
CA ILE A 160 -6.31 -2.48 -10.30
C ILE A 160 -7.61 -1.71 -10.07
N ASN A 161 -8.73 -2.43 -9.93
CA ASN A 161 -10.04 -1.81 -9.70
C ASN A 161 -10.26 -1.40 -8.24
N THR A 162 -9.34 -1.72 -7.35
CA THR A 162 -9.38 -1.38 -5.92
C THR A 162 -8.50 -0.16 -5.66
N LYS A 163 -9.01 0.79 -4.87
CA LYS A 163 -8.20 1.91 -4.37
C LYS A 163 -7.39 1.42 -3.17
N ILE A 164 -6.08 1.24 -3.36
CA ILE A 164 -5.16 0.82 -2.30
C ILE A 164 -4.59 2.05 -1.58
N SER A 165 -4.17 3.07 -2.35
CA SER A 165 -3.67 4.33 -1.80
C SER A 165 -3.90 5.47 -2.79
N LYS A 166 -3.51 6.70 -2.43
CA LYS A 166 -3.50 7.82 -3.38
C LYS A 166 -2.61 7.53 -4.60
N LYS A 167 -1.49 6.81 -4.39
CA LYS A 167 -0.50 6.43 -5.41
C LYS A 167 -0.87 5.17 -6.19
N TYR A 168 -1.64 4.26 -5.59
CA TYR A 168 -2.06 2.98 -6.20
C TYR A 168 -3.59 2.95 -6.26
N ASN A 169 -4.15 3.52 -7.33
CA ASN A 169 -5.59 3.71 -7.50
C ASN A 169 -6.08 3.23 -8.88
N GLN A 170 -7.40 3.33 -9.10
CA GLN A 170 -8.07 2.90 -10.33
C GLN A 170 -7.61 3.64 -11.61
N ASN A 171 -7.09 4.86 -11.46
CA ASN A 171 -6.59 5.69 -12.55
C ASN A 171 -5.08 5.45 -12.82
N THR A 172 -4.47 4.51 -12.10
CA THR A 172 -3.05 4.22 -12.20
C THR A 172 -2.79 3.18 -13.30
N TYR A 173 -1.87 3.49 -14.20
CA TYR A 173 -1.41 2.59 -15.25
C TYR A 173 -0.22 1.80 -14.70
N PHE A 174 -0.38 0.48 -14.53
CA PHE A 174 0.70 -0.38 -14.05
C PHE A 174 1.46 -1.01 -15.21
N ASP A 175 2.79 -0.91 -15.15
CA ASP A 175 3.75 -1.31 -16.19
C ASP A 175 3.28 -0.94 -17.61
N PRO A 176 2.98 0.34 -17.89
CA PRO A 176 2.56 0.77 -19.21
C PRO A 176 3.69 0.58 -20.23
N VAL A 177 3.36 -0.05 -21.36
CA VAL A 177 4.24 -0.24 -22.51
C VAL A 177 3.54 0.24 -23.76
N ILE A 178 4.14 1.20 -24.45
CA ILE A 178 3.69 1.69 -25.75
C ILE A 178 4.40 0.87 -26.83
N TYR A 179 3.61 0.30 -27.72
CA TYR A 179 4.06 -0.41 -28.91
C TYR A 179 3.92 0.52 -30.10
N VAL A 180 5.05 0.87 -30.71
CA VAL A 180 5.12 1.77 -31.87
C VAL A 180 5.37 0.98 -33.15
N GLN A 181 4.83 1.42 -34.28
CA GLN A 181 5.13 0.83 -35.59
C GLN A 181 6.65 0.85 -35.87
N LYS A 182 7.12 -0.16 -36.61
CA LYS A 182 8.54 -0.22 -37.05
C LYS A 182 8.93 1.06 -37.77
N GLY A 183 10.00 1.72 -37.31
CA GLY A 183 10.52 2.98 -37.85
C GLY A 183 10.29 4.20 -36.95
N PHE A 184 9.47 4.08 -35.90
CA PHE A 184 9.42 5.10 -34.85
C PHE A 184 10.62 4.93 -33.92
N ILE A 185 11.57 5.85 -34.00
CA ILE A 185 12.78 5.85 -33.15
C ILE A 185 12.48 6.75 -31.94
N PRO A 186 12.38 6.20 -30.72
CA PRO A 186 12.35 7.04 -29.53
C PRO A 186 13.63 7.87 -29.47
N VAL A 187 13.53 9.14 -29.07
CA VAL A 187 14.61 10.14 -29.20
C VAL A 187 15.87 9.82 -28.38
N TYR A 188 15.82 8.81 -27.50
CA TYR A 188 16.97 8.36 -26.72
C TYR A 188 16.91 6.84 -26.53
N ASP A 189 17.92 6.13 -27.02
CA ASP A 189 18.33 4.79 -26.55
C ASP A 189 19.32 4.94 -25.38
#